data_AF-A0AA47NTM5-F1
#
_entry.id   AF-A0AA47NTM5-F1
#
_cell.length_a   1.000
_cell.length_b   1.000
_cell.length_c   1.000
_cell.angle_alpha   90.00
_cell.angle_beta   90.00
_cell.angle_gamma   90.00
#
_symmetry.space_group_name_H-M   'P 1'
#
loop_
_entity.id
_entity.type
_entity.pdbx_description
1 polymer ?
#
loop_
_entity_poly.entity_id
_entity_poly.type
_entity_poly.pdbx_seq_one_letter_code
_entity_poly.pdbx_strand_id
1 'polypeptide(L)'
;MKYLKHFTEKAKKHECSRSHLDSSLKLNFFGRLSIAEQLNEGYRIGIRKHNEEVTRNRHILSRIVDCVKFCGAFEVALRGHDESESSDNPGIFRGLVDFVASLDHALKEHLENATVFKGTSKTVQNELLDCMLSVVREQIIK
;
A
#
# COMPACT_ATOMS: atom_id res chain seq x y z
N MET A 1 33.07 -37.69 38.93
CA MET A 1 31.78 -37.39 38.26
C MET A 1 30.80 -36.51 39.06
N LYS A 2 31.00 -36.22 40.37
CA LYS A 2 30.05 -35.43 41.19
C LYS A 2 29.91 -33.95 40.77
N TYR A 3 31.00 -33.31 40.35
CA TYR A 3 31.03 -31.90 39.93
C TYR A 3 30.24 -31.61 38.65
N LEU A 4 30.24 -32.56 37.69
CA LEU A 4 29.45 -32.41 36.47
C LEU A 4 27.96 -32.37 36.76
N LYS A 5 27.47 -33.21 37.68
CA LYS A 5 26.05 -33.28 38.05
C LYS A 5 25.54 -31.94 38.58
N HIS A 6 26.29 -31.31 39.50
CA HIS A 6 25.91 -30.03 40.07
C HIS A 6 25.97 -28.87 39.07
N PHE A 7 26.91 -28.92 38.13
CA PHE A 7 26.96 -27.97 37.03
C PHE A 7 25.72 -28.12 36.12
N THR A 8 25.37 -29.34 35.73
CA THR A 8 24.21 -29.59 34.86
C THR A 8 22.90 -29.15 35.52
N GLU A 9 22.71 -29.39 36.82
CA GLU A 9 21.55 -28.90 37.56
C GLU A 9 21.47 -27.38 37.62
N LYS A 10 22.60 -26.71 37.90
CA LYS A 10 22.65 -25.24 37.92
C LYS A 10 22.42 -24.64 36.54
N ALA A 11 22.97 -25.25 35.49
CA ALA A 11 22.76 -24.81 34.11
C ALA A 11 21.27 -24.90 33.71
N LYS A 12 20.60 -26.02 34.01
CA LYS A 12 19.16 -26.17 33.77
C LYS A 12 18.33 -25.13 34.54
N LYS A 13 18.66 -24.89 35.81
CA LYS A 13 17.99 -23.84 36.61
C LYS A 13 18.20 -22.44 36.03
N HIS A 14 19.40 -22.14 35.54
CA HIS A 14 19.71 -20.88 34.89
C HIS A 14 18.93 -20.72 33.58
N GLU A 15 18.90 -21.75 32.74
CA GLU A 15 18.20 -21.72 31.45
C GLU A 15 16.70 -21.41 31.58
N CYS A 16 16.07 -21.92 32.64
CA CYS A 16 14.66 -21.64 32.96
C CYS A 16 14.45 -20.38 33.82
N SER A 17 15.51 -19.65 34.17
CA SER A 17 15.40 -18.44 34.98
C SER A 17 14.81 -17.29 34.18
N ARG A 18 14.09 -16.39 34.87
CA ARG A 18 13.54 -15.18 34.25
C ARG A 18 14.61 -14.31 33.61
N SER A 19 15.81 -14.21 34.20
CA SER A 19 16.93 -13.45 33.65
C SER A 19 17.43 -14.05 32.34
N HIS A 20 17.60 -15.37 32.26
CA HIS A 20 18.02 -16.02 31.02
C HIS A 20 16.97 -15.88 29.91
N LEU A 21 15.69 -16.07 30.24
CA LEU A 21 14.59 -15.89 29.30
C LEU A 21 14.52 -14.44 28.80
N ASP A 22 14.60 -13.45 29.70
CA ASP A 22 14.58 -12.02 29.34
C ASP A 22 15.78 -11.62 28.47
N SER A 23 16.99 -12.07 28.82
CA SER A 23 18.19 -11.83 28.00
C SER A 23 18.11 -12.53 26.64
N SER A 24 17.58 -13.75 26.59
CA SER A 24 17.40 -14.49 25.34
C SER A 24 16.39 -13.81 24.43
N LEU A 25 15.26 -13.33 24.98
CA LEU A 25 14.28 -12.54 24.24
C LEU A 25 14.89 -11.23 23.73
N LYS A 26 15.57 -10.48 24.59
CA LYS A 26 16.27 -9.23 24.21
C LYS A 26 17.26 -9.45 23.08
N LEU A 27 18.06 -10.51 23.14
CA LEU A 27 18.99 -10.87 22.06
C LEU A 27 18.26 -11.22 20.76
N ASN A 28 17.16 -11.97 20.84
CA ASN A 28 16.38 -12.38 19.67
C ASN A 28 15.69 -11.20 18.98
N PHE A 29 15.32 -10.16 19.73
CA PHE A 29 14.75 -8.92 19.22
C PHE A 29 15.78 -7.84 18.89
N PHE A 30 17.04 -8.00 19.32
CA PHE A 30 18.11 -7.04 19.10
C PHE A 30 18.32 -6.82 17.59
N GLY A 31 18.06 -5.61 17.12
CA GLY A 31 18.17 -5.23 15.71
C GLY A 31 17.03 -5.71 14.81
N ARG A 32 16.01 -6.42 15.33
CA ARG A 32 14.86 -6.92 14.56
C ARG A 32 13.55 -6.15 14.77
N LEU A 33 13.38 -5.49 15.91
CA LEU A 33 12.22 -4.65 16.20
C LEU A 33 12.69 -3.28 16.71
N SER A 34 11.99 -2.23 16.28
CA SER A 34 12.25 -0.88 16.81
C SER A 34 11.78 -0.81 18.27
N ILE A 35 12.57 -0.17 19.14
CA ILE A 35 12.20 0.05 20.55
C ILE A 35 10.87 0.83 20.65
N ALA A 36 10.58 1.70 19.66
CA ALA A 36 9.31 2.42 19.59
C ALA A 36 8.12 1.49 19.29
N GLU A 37 8.31 0.41 18.51
CA GLU A 37 7.29 -0.62 18.28
C GLU A 37 6.96 -1.42 19.53
N GLN A 38 7.92 -1.59 20.44
CA GLN A 38 7.71 -2.33 21.70
C GLN A 38 7.05 -1.48 22.79
N LEU A 39 7.30 -0.17 22.83
CA LEU A 39 6.91 0.69 23.96
C LEU A 39 5.67 1.56 23.72
N ASN A 40 5.21 1.70 22.47
CA ASN A 40 4.14 2.64 22.15
C ASN A 40 3.05 1.98 21.29
N GLU A 41 1.95 1.59 21.94
CA GLU A 41 0.76 1.05 21.25
C GLU A 41 0.21 2.02 20.20
N GLY A 42 0.33 3.34 20.43
CA GLY A 42 -0.02 4.36 19.45
C GLY A 42 0.85 4.32 18.19
N TYR A 43 2.15 4.00 18.32
CA TYR A 43 3.05 3.82 17.18
C TYR A 43 2.65 2.61 16.32
N ARG A 44 2.32 1.48 16.96
CA ARG A 44 1.83 0.27 16.27
C ARG A 44 0.52 0.52 15.53
N ILE A 45 -0.43 1.22 16.18
CA ILE A 45 -1.69 1.64 15.55
C ILE A 45 -1.40 2.56 14.35
N GLY A 46 -0.45 3.47 14.47
CA GLY A 46 -0.01 4.35 13.39
C GLY A 46 0.49 3.57 12.17
N ILE A 47 1.39 2.60 12.37
CA ILE A 47 1.87 1.73 11.28
C ILE A 47 0.71 0.97 10.63
N ARG A 48 -0.19 0.40 11.43
CA ARG A 48 -1.33 -0.36 10.91
C ARG A 48 -2.22 0.53 10.03
N LYS A 49 -2.62 1.71 10.54
CA LYS A 49 -3.43 2.67 9.78
C LYS A 49 -2.75 3.11 8.49
N HIS A 50 -1.44 3.39 8.55
CA HIS A 50 -0.68 3.75 7.36
C HIS A 50 -0.70 2.63 6.30
N ASN A 51 -0.50 1.38 6.71
CA ASN A 51 -0.54 0.24 5.78
C ASN A 51 -1.94 -0.01 5.19
N GLU A 52 -3.00 0.20 5.99
CA GLU A 52 -4.39 0.18 5.52
C GLU A 52 -4.63 1.26 4.46
N GLU A 53 -4.14 2.49 4.68
CA GLU A 53 -4.21 3.59 3.71
C GLU A 53 -3.42 3.28 2.44
N VAL A 54 -2.20 2.75 2.55
CA VAL A 54 -1.39 2.35 1.39
C VAL A 54 -2.11 1.30 0.56
N THR A 55 -2.72 0.30 1.22
CA THR A 55 -3.49 -0.76 0.56
C THR A 55 -4.69 -0.16 -0.17
N ARG A 56 -5.46 0.70 0.50
CA ARG A 56 -6.60 1.40 -0.10
C ARG A 56 -6.17 2.25 -1.30
N ASN A 57 -5.11 3.04 -1.18
CA ASN A 57 -4.62 3.90 -2.27
C ASN A 57 -4.15 3.08 -3.48
N ARG A 58 -3.47 1.95 -3.26
CA ARG A 58 -3.08 1.03 -4.34
C ARG A 58 -4.28 0.44 -5.06
N HIS A 59 -5.33 0.09 -4.30
CA HIS A 59 -6.59 -0.40 -4.88
C HIS A 59 -7.24 0.66 -5.77
N ILE A 60 -7.37 1.90 -5.29
CA ILE A 60 -7.91 3.02 -6.08
C ILE A 60 -7.09 3.22 -7.36
N LEU A 61 -5.77 3.33 -7.24
CA LEU A 61 -4.89 3.54 -8.39
C LEU A 61 -5.02 2.41 -9.42
N SER A 62 -5.14 1.17 -8.96
CA SER A 62 -5.37 0.01 -9.82
C SER A 62 -6.67 0.13 -10.63
N ARG A 63 -7.78 0.58 -10.02
CA ARG A 63 -9.05 0.81 -10.74
C ARG A 63 -8.92 1.88 -11.82
N ILE A 64 -8.20 2.97 -11.53
CA ILE A 64 -7.97 4.05 -12.49
C ILE A 64 -7.07 3.59 -13.65
N VAL A 65 -6.02 2.84 -13.34
CA VAL A 65 -5.14 2.22 -14.34
C VAL A 65 -5.92 1.29 -15.26
N ASP A 66 -6.86 0.51 -14.73
CA ASP A 66 -7.71 -0.36 -15.56
C ASP A 66 -8.64 0.45 -16.48
N CYS A 67 -9.12 1.63 -16.05
CA CYS A 67 -9.86 2.55 -16.92
C CYS A 67 -8.97 3.08 -18.06
N VAL A 68 -7.71 3.43 -17.78
CA VAL A 68 -6.76 3.86 -18.82
C VAL A 68 -6.47 2.72 -19.82
N LYS A 69 -6.27 1.49 -19.32
CA LYS A 69 -6.08 0.32 -20.18
C LYS A 69 -7.30 0.05 -21.05
N PHE A 70 -8.50 0.15 -20.49
CA PHE A 70 -9.74 0.05 -21.27
C PHE A 70 -9.72 1.06 -22.41
N CYS A 71 -9.41 2.33 -22.11
CA CYS A 71 -9.37 3.35 -23.15
C CYS A 71 -8.38 3.03 -24.26
N GLY A 72 -7.18 2.57 -23.91
CA GLY A 72 -6.19 2.13 -24.89
C GLY A 72 -6.62 0.90 -25.70
N ALA A 73 -7.22 -0.10 -25.06
CA ALA A 73 -7.64 -1.34 -25.70
C ALA A 73 -8.80 -1.17 -26.69
N PHE A 74 -9.69 -0.20 -26.42
CA PHE A 74 -10.84 0.11 -27.26
C PHE A 74 -10.63 1.36 -28.14
N GLU A 75 -9.40 1.87 -28.22
CA GLU A 75 -9.03 3.05 -29.02
C GLU A 75 -9.89 4.30 -28.74
N VAL A 76 -10.38 4.43 -27.51
CA VAL A 76 -11.18 5.60 -27.11
C VAL A 76 -10.29 6.66 -26.50
N ALA A 77 -10.60 7.92 -26.82
CA ALA A 77 -9.86 9.05 -26.29
C ALA A 77 -9.99 9.12 -24.76
N LEU A 78 -8.85 9.30 -24.09
CA LEU A 78 -8.81 9.60 -22.66
C LEU A 78 -9.37 10.98 -22.34
N ARG A 79 -9.27 11.92 -23.30
CA ARG A 79 -9.62 13.33 -23.11
C ARG A 79 -10.91 13.70 -23.82
N GLY A 80 -11.75 14.47 -23.12
CA GLY A 80 -12.92 15.13 -23.69
C GLY A 80 -12.57 16.48 -24.35
N HIS A 81 -13.49 16.98 -25.17
CA HIS A 81 -13.41 18.34 -25.70
C HIS A 81 -13.60 19.38 -24.58
N ASP A 82 -14.56 19.12 -23.69
CA ASP A 82 -14.81 19.86 -22.47
C ASP A 82 -14.91 18.84 -21.32
N GLU A 83 -14.13 19.04 -20.26
CA GLU A 83 -14.09 18.17 -19.08
C GLU A 83 -14.54 18.94 -17.82
N SER A 84 -15.16 20.10 -18.01
CA SER A 84 -15.77 20.86 -16.92
C SER A 84 -16.92 20.08 -16.29
N GLU A 85 -17.17 20.31 -15.00
CA GLU A 85 -18.28 19.66 -14.29
C GLU A 85 -19.66 20.03 -14.87
N SER A 86 -19.74 21.18 -15.55
CA SER A 86 -20.93 21.65 -16.26
C SER A 86 -21.08 21.09 -17.67
N SER A 87 -20.14 20.27 -18.14
CA SER A 87 -20.17 19.75 -19.49
C SER A 87 -21.23 18.65 -19.65
N ASP A 88 -22.04 18.73 -20.70
CA ASP A 88 -22.98 17.66 -21.07
C ASP A 88 -22.26 16.38 -21.52
N ASN A 89 -20.98 16.49 -21.91
CA ASN A 89 -20.16 15.36 -22.33
C ASN A 89 -18.73 15.49 -21.78
N PRO A 90 -18.49 15.17 -20.50
CA PRO A 90 -17.20 15.36 -19.83
C PRO A 90 -16.11 14.38 -20.31
N GLY A 91 -16.41 13.51 -21.28
CA GLY A 91 -15.47 12.56 -21.87
C GLY A 91 -15.64 11.12 -21.38
N ILE A 92 -15.30 10.17 -22.25
CA ILE A 92 -15.50 8.72 -22.03
C ILE A 92 -14.73 8.23 -20.80
N PHE A 93 -13.49 8.67 -20.60
CA PHE A 93 -12.69 8.26 -19.45
C PHE A 93 -13.34 8.64 -18.12
N ARG A 94 -13.86 9.88 -18.01
CA ARG A 94 -14.57 10.34 -16.81
C ARG A 94 -15.81 9.48 -16.56
N GLY A 95 -16.64 9.30 -17.58
CA GLY A 95 -17.85 8.47 -17.47
C GLY A 95 -17.53 7.01 -17.09
N LEU A 96 -16.42 6.46 -17.59
CA LEU A 96 -15.96 5.13 -17.22
C LEU A 96 -15.53 5.05 -15.75
N VAL A 97 -14.76 6.03 -15.26
CA VAL A 97 -14.36 6.09 -13.85
C VAL A 97 -15.59 6.19 -12.95
N ASP A 98 -16.57 7.02 -13.31
CA ASP A 98 -17.82 7.17 -12.56
C ASP A 98 -18.65 5.88 -12.57
N PHE A 99 -18.69 5.18 -13.71
CA PHE A 99 -19.31 3.85 -13.80
C PHE A 99 -18.61 2.83 -12.91
N VAL A 100 -17.27 2.76 -12.93
CA VAL A 100 -16.51 1.85 -12.05
C VAL A 100 -16.74 2.21 -10.58
N ALA A 101 -16.81 3.50 -10.23
CA ALA A 101 -17.14 3.95 -8.88
C ALA A 101 -18.55 3.53 -8.45
N SER A 102 -19.52 3.45 -9.36
CA SER A 102 -20.85 2.92 -9.04
C SER A 102 -20.83 1.44 -8.61
N LEU A 103 -19.79 0.69 -8.99
CA LEU A 103 -19.59 -0.72 -8.68
C LEU A 103 -18.57 -0.96 -7.55
N ASP A 104 -17.68 0.01 -7.31
CA ASP A 104 -16.61 -0.06 -6.31
C ASP A 104 -16.77 1.03 -5.26
N HIS A 105 -17.28 0.65 -4.08
CA HIS A 105 -17.51 1.57 -2.98
C HIS A 105 -16.24 2.31 -2.54
N ALA A 106 -15.08 1.65 -2.52
CA ALA A 106 -13.84 2.29 -2.10
C ALA A 106 -13.43 3.40 -3.08
N LEU A 107 -13.60 3.16 -4.38
CA LEU A 107 -13.37 4.17 -5.40
C LEU A 107 -14.37 5.33 -5.30
N LYS A 108 -15.65 5.03 -5.10
CA LYS A 108 -16.68 6.07 -4.90
C LYS A 108 -16.35 6.98 -3.72
N GLU A 109 -16.11 6.38 -2.55
CA GLU A 109 -15.76 7.11 -1.34
C GLU A 109 -14.51 7.96 -1.53
N HIS A 110 -13.51 7.45 -2.27
CA HIS A 110 -12.32 8.21 -2.60
C HIS A 110 -12.62 9.42 -3.51
N LEU A 111 -13.41 9.25 -4.57
CA LEU A 111 -13.74 10.34 -5.49
C LEU A 111 -14.55 11.46 -4.81
N GLU A 112 -15.41 11.11 -3.87
CA GLU A 112 -16.23 12.04 -3.08
C GLU A 112 -15.40 12.82 -2.05
N ASN A 113 -14.45 12.16 -1.39
CA ASN A 113 -13.73 12.75 -0.25
C ASN A 113 -12.31 13.25 -0.56
N ALA A 114 -11.72 12.84 -1.69
CA ALA A 114 -10.34 13.21 -2.00
C ALA A 114 -10.20 14.68 -2.39
N THR A 115 -9.31 15.38 -1.68
CA THR A 115 -9.01 16.79 -1.91
C THR A 115 -7.82 17.02 -2.84
N VAL A 116 -6.81 16.16 -2.77
CA VAL A 116 -5.54 16.34 -3.52
C VAL A 116 -5.50 15.47 -4.77
N PHE A 117 -5.73 14.16 -4.61
CA PHE A 117 -5.66 13.20 -5.70
C PHE A 117 -7.04 12.61 -5.95
N LYS A 118 -7.74 13.09 -6.98
CA LYS A 118 -8.95 12.42 -7.49
C LYS A 118 -8.63 11.38 -8.58
N GLY A 119 -7.37 11.31 -9.00
CA GLY A 119 -6.85 10.42 -10.04
C GLY A 119 -7.43 10.58 -11.46
N THR A 120 -8.29 11.58 -11.67
CA THR A 120 -9.01 11.80 -12.92
C THR A 120 -8.51 13.02 -13.71
N SER A 121 -7.59 13.79 -13.14
CA SER A 121 -7.04 14.99 -13.79
C SER A 121 -6.14 14.63 -14.97
N LYS A 122 -6.05 15.54 -15.95
CA LYS A 122 -5.17 15.39 -17.12
C LYS A 122 -3.72 15.12 -16.74
N THR A 123 -3.23 15.75 -15.66
CA THR A 123 -1.86 15.55 -15.15
C THR A 123 -1.64 14.10 -14.72
N VAL A 124 -2.55 13.55 -13.89
CA VAL A 124 -2.43 12.16 -13.43
C VAL A 124 -2.53 11.18 -14.60
N GLN A 125 -3.46 11.43 -15.55
CA GLN A 125 -3.57 10.60 -16.74
C GLN A 125 -2.24 10.54 -17.52
N ASN A 126 -1.56 11.68 -17.69
CA ASN A 126 -0.26 11.72 -18.36
C ASN A 126 0.82 10.99 -17.57
N GLU A 127 0.90 11.17 -16.25
CA GLU A 127 1.85 10.45 -15.41
C GLU A 127 1.66 8.93 -15.50
N LEU A 128 0.40 8.47 -15.53
CA LEU A 128 0.08 7.05 -15.72
C LEU A 128 0.54 6.54 -17.09
N LEU A 129 0.31 7.30 -18.16
CA LEU A 129 0.78 6.95 -19.50
C LEU A 129 2.30 6.89 -19.57
N ASP A 130 3.01 7.84 -18.95
CA ASP A 130 4.47 7.86 -18.89
C ASP A 130 5.01 6.64 -18.11
N CYS A 131 4.38 6.28 -17.00
CA CYS A 131 4.70 5.06 -16.25
C CYS A 131 4.52 3.81 -17.12
N MET A 132 3.37 3.69 -17.81
CA MET A 132 3.10 2.57 -18.71
C MET A 132 4.13 2.50 -19.85
N LEU A 133 4.45 3.65 -20.47
CA LEU A 133 5.45 3.74 -21.52
C LEU A 133 6.83 3.29 -21.03
N SER A 134 7.23 3.66 -19.80
CA SER A 134 8.49 3.20 -19.20
C SER A 134 8.53 1.67 -19.10
N VAL A 135 7.47 1.06 -18.58
CA VAL A 135 7.37 -0.41 -18.46
C VAL A 135 7.45 -1.08 -19.83
N VAL A 136 6.73 -0.55 -20.83
CA VAL A 136 6.78 -1.08 -22.21
C VAL A 136 8.18 -0.99 -22.79
N ARG A 137 8.86 0.15 -22.64
CA ARG A 137 10.25 0.33 -23.12
C ARG A 137 11.21 -0.66 -22.50
N GLU A 138 11.09 -0.91 -21.20
CA GLU A 138 11.90 -1.92 -20.50
C GLU A 138 11.69 -3.34 -21.04
N GLN A 139 10.49 -3.66 -21.54
CA GLN A 139 10.20 -4.97 -22.14
C GLN A 139 10.71 -5.08 -23.59
N ILE A 140 10.73 -3.96 -24.33
CA ILE A 140 11.22 -3.93 -25.72
C ILE A 140 12.75 -3.92 -25.80
N ILE A 141 13.42 -3.24 -24.86
CA ILE A 141 14.88 -3.11 -24.84
C ILE A 141 15.57 -4.39 -24.33
N LYS A 142 14.82 -5.28 -23.66
CA LYS A 142 15.27 -6.64 -23.32
C LYS A 142 15.29 -7.55 -24.53
#